data_AF-A0A7V4T7W2-F1
#
_entry.id   AF-A0A7V4T7W2-F1
#
_cell.length_a   1.000
_cell.length_b   1.000
_cell.length_c   1.000
_cell.angle_alpha   90.00
_cell.angle_beta   90.00
_cell.angle_gamma   90.00
#
_symmetry.space_group_name_H-M   'P 1'
#
loop_
_entity.id
_entity.type
_entity.pdbx_description
1 polymer ?
#
loop_
_entity_poly.entity_id
_entity_poly.type
_entity_poly.pdbx_seq_one_letter_code
_entity_poly.pdbx_strand_id
1 'polypeptide(L)'
;NVEDLLGHVKYLFFYLACGIAATMVNFFINTSSKVPTVGASGAIAGILGAYLFLFPKARVKTLLILFIFIYIISIPAIIMIGLWIIMQILSAYIEYGSKTGVGIAWFAHIGGFAAGLVLIILMKKRKKRPYLNKT
;
A
#
# COMPACT_ATOMS: atom_id res chain seq x y z
N ASN A 1 -0.98 13.39 -5.58
CA ASN A 1 -0.69 13.49 -4.11
C ASN A 1 0.68 12.88 -3.75
N VAL A 2 0.89 11.56 -3.86
CA VAL A 2 2.24 10.95 -3.67
C VAL A 2 3.17 11.32 -4.84
N GLU A 3 2.67 11.21 -6.07
CA GLU A 3 3.38 11.62 -7.28
C GLU A 3 3.75 13.10 -7.24
N ASP A 4 2.81 13.99 -6.91
CA ASP A 4 3.08 15.43 -6.78
C ASP A 4 4.20 15.75 -5.78
N LEU A 5 4.35 14.92 -4.74
CA LEU A 5 5.41 15.09 -3.73
C LEU A 5 6.77 14.56 -4.20
N LEU A 6 6.79 13.53 -5.05
CA LEU A 6 8.01 12.90 -5.56
C LEU A 6 8.47 13.47 -6.92
N GLY A 7 7.56 13.99 -7.72
CA GLY A 7 7.71 14.25 -9.14
C GLY A 7 7.61 12.97 -9.99
N HIS A 8 7.19 13.11 -11.25
CA HIS A 8 6.87 12.00 -12.17
C HIS A 8 7.98 10.94 -12.27
N VAL A 9 9.24 11.37 -12.43
CA VAL A 9 10.37 10.44 -12.61
C VAL A 9 10.63 9.60 -11.35
N LYS A 10 10.68 10.23 -10.17
CA LYS A 10 10.89 9.50 -8.92
C LYS A 10 9.70 8.62 -8.57
N TYR A 11 8.50 9.07 -8.89
CA TYR A 11 7.28 8.28 -8.72
C TYR A 11 7.31 7.01 -9.58
N LEU A 12 7.75 7.10 -10.85
CA LEU A 12 7.92 5.93 -11.71
C LEU A 12 8.89 4.91 -11.10
N PHE A 13 10.09 5.35 -10.69
CA PHE A 13 11.06 4.44 -10.06
C PHE A 13 10.55 3.89 -8.72
N PHE A 14 9.86 4.71 -7.93
CA PHE A 14 9.23 4.30 -6.68
C PHE A 14 8.19 3.20 -6.92
N TYR A 15 7.33 3.37 -7.93
CA TYR A 15 6.33 2.39 -8.32
C TYR A 15 6.96 1.06 -8.74
N LEU A 16 7.96 1.12 -9.61
CA LEU A 16 8.68 -0.08 -10.06
C LEU A 16 9.40 -0.79 -8.91
N ALA A 17 10.07 -0.04 -8.02
CA ALA A 17 10.72 -0.60 -6.84
C ALA A 17 9.71 -1.30 -5.90
N CYS A 18 8.53 -0.70 -5.69
CA CYS A 18 7.46 -1.33 -4.92
C CYS A 18 6.97 -2.63 -5.58
N GLY A 19 6.82 -2.66 -6.90
CA GLY A 19 6.42 -3.86 -7.64
C GLY A 19 7.45 -4.99 -7.58
N ILE A 20 8.74 -4.65 -7.72
CA ILE A 20 9.84 -5.62 -7.59
C ILE A 20 9.87 -6.18 -6.16
N ALA A 21 9.80 -5.32 -5.14
CA ALA A 21 9.78 -5.78 -3.75
C ALA A 21 8.55 -6.66 -3.45
N ALA A 22 7.37 -6.27 -3.94
CA ALA A 22 6.15 -7.06 -3.80
C ALA A 22 6.28 -8.47 -4.39
N THR A 23 6.79 -8.57 -5.62
CA THR A 23 6.98 -9.84 -6.30
C THR A 23 8.05 -10.71 -5.63
N MET A 24 9.15 -10.12 -5.17
CA MET A 24 10.18 -10.82 -4.40
C MET A 24 9.62 -11.40 -3.10
N VAL A 25 8.88 -10.61 -2.32
CA VAL A 25 8.27 -11.09 -1.06
C VAL A 25 7.33 -12.27 -1.32
N ASN A 26 6.47 -12.16 -2.33
CA ASN A 26 5.57 -13.26 -2.67
C ASN A 26 6.31 -14.51 -3.15
N PHE A 27 7.36 -14.34 -3.97
CA PHE A 27 8.18 -15.43 -4.47
C PHE A 27 8.87 -16.20 -3.34
N PHE A 28 9.49 -15.50 -2.38
CA PHE A 28 10.21 -16.15 -1.27
C PHE A 28 9.28 -16.83 -0.27
N ILE A 29 8.03 -16.37 -0.12
CA ILE A 29 7.06 -16.98 0.79
C ILE A 29 6.33 -18.16 0.12
N ASN A 30 6.00 -18.05 -1.17
CA ASN A 30 5.22 -19.04 -1.92
C ASN A 30 6.08 -19.79 -2.95
N THR A 31 7.26 -20.26 -2.56
CA THR A 31 8.24 -20.91 -3.45
C THR A 31 7.71 -22.17 -4.14
N SER A 32 6.77 -22.88 -3.49
CA SER A 32 6.16 -24.10 -4.01
C SER A 32 4.96 -23.85 -4.93
N SER A 33 4.55 -22.58 -5.12
CA SER A 33 3.40 -22.26 -5.96
C SER A 33 3.71 -22.49 -7.43
N LYS A 34 2.85 -23.26 -8.11
CA LYS A 34 2.89 -23.45 -9.56
C LYS A 34 2.09 -22.39 -10.32
N VAL A 35 1.40 -21.51 -9.61
CA VAL A 35 0.58 -20.45 -10.20
C VAL A 35 1.45 -19.21 -10.38
N PRO A 36 1.65 -18.73 -11.61
CA PRO A 36 2.43 -17.53 -11.85
C PRO A 36 1.74 -16.32 -11.21
N THR A 37 2.53 -15.48 -10.54
CA THR A 37 2.04 -14.24 -9.96
C THR A 37 2.26 -13.10 -10.94
N VAL A 38 1.17 -12.48 -11.42
CA VAL A 38 1.21 -11.32 -12.31
C VAL A 38 0.25 -10.27 -11.78
N GLY A 39 0.71 -9.03 -11.65
CA GLY A 39 -0.18 -7.93 -11.28
C GLY A 39 0.50 -6.64 -10.86
N ALA A 40 -0.07 -5.51 -11.30
CA ALA A 40 0.29 -4.17 -10.87
C ALA A 40 -0.08 -3.86 -9.41
N SER A 41 -0.96 -4.68 -8.81
CA SER A 41 -1.57 -4.42 -7.51
C SER A 41 -0.57 -4.40 -6.34
N GLY A 42 0.52 -5.16 -6.42
CA GLY A 42 1.61 -5.09 -5.42
C GLY A 42 2.32 -3.73 -5.41
N ALA A 43 2.59 -3.15 -6.58
CA ALA A 43 3.17 -1.82 -6.68
C ALA A 43 2.20 -0.73 -6.16
N ILE A 44 0.90 -0.87 -6.47
CA ILE A 44 -0.15 0.00 -5.93
C ILE A 44 -0.23 -0.11 -4.41
N ALA A 45 -0.10 -1.32 -3.85
CA ALA A 45 -0.02 -1.51 -2.40
C ALA A 45 1.12 -0.69 -1.78
N GLY A 46 2.28 -0.63 -2.44
CA GLY A 46 3.38 0.23 -2.02
C GLY A 46 3.06 1.71 -2.05
N ILE A 47 2.35 2.19 -3.07
CA ILE A 47 1.84 3.56 -3.10
C ILE A 47 0.87 3.81 -1.94
N LEU A 48 0.00 2.86 -1.60
CA LEU A 48 -0.91 2.98 -0.45
C LEU A 48 -0.15 3.05 0.88
N GLY A 49 0.93 2.27 1.04
CA GLY A 49 1.83 2.35 2.20
C GLY A 49 2.46 3.74 2.32
N ALA A 50 2.94 4.29 1.21
CA ALA A 50 3.47 5.66 1.19
C ALA A 50 2.39 6.71 1.47
N TYR A 51 1.21 6.56 0.87
CA TYR A 51 0.08 7.47 1.05
C TYR A 51 -0.36 7.49 2.50
N LEU A 52 -0.47 6.33 3.16
CA LEU A 52 -0.86 6.23 4.55
C LEU A 52 0.10 7.00 5.47
N PHE A 53 1.41 6.88 5.23
CA PHE A 53 2.42 7.59 6.00
C PHE A 53 2.38 9.11 5.76
N LEU A 54 2.20 9.54 4.51
CA LEU A 54 2.21 10.95 4.14
C LEU A 54 0.91 11.68 4.51
N PHE A 55 -0.23 11.01 4.37
CA PHE A 55 -1.56 11.62 4.41
C PHE A 55 -2.57 10.82 5.26
N PRO A 56 -2.26 10.45 6.52
CA PRO A 56 -3.13 9.57 7.31
C PRO A 56 -4.52 10.17 7.57
N LYS A 57 -4.61 11.50 7.63
CA LYS A 57 -5.86 12.24 7.88
C LYS A 57 -6.59 12.67 6.60
N ALA A 58 -6.07 12.36 5.42
CA ALA A 58 -6.75 12.69 4.17
C ALA A 58 -8.11 11.99 4.10
N ARG A 59 -9.14 12.71 3.66
CA ARG A 59 -10.51 12.18 3.56
C ARG A 59 -10.70 11.56 2.19
N VAL A 60 -10.96 10.26 2.16
CA VAL A 60 -11.35 9.52 0.96
C VAL A 60 -12.86 9.50 0.88
N LYS A 61 -13.42 10.01 -0.22
CA LYS A 61 -14.85 9.86 -0.52
C LYS A 61 -15.07 8.46 -1.05
N THR A 62 -15.90 7.69 -0.37
CA THR A 62 -16.25 6.32 -0.77
C THR A 62 -17.76 6.14 -0.78
N LEU A 63 -18.21 5.22 -1.62
CA LEU A 63 -19.58 4.75 -1.60
C LEU A 63 -19.75 3.78 -0.42
N LEU A 64 -20.75 4.04 0.40
CA LEU A 64 -21.28 3.10 1.38
C LEU A 64 -22.63 2.62 0.83
N ILE A 65 -22.66 1.38 0.36
CA ILE A 65 -23.86 0.74 -0.17
C ILE A 65 -24.46 -0.12 0.94
N LEU A 66 -25.64 0.26 1.43
CA LEU A 66 -26.41 -0.47 2.43
C LEU A 66 -27.69 -0.99 1.78
N PHE A 67 -27.65 -2.23 1.30
CA PHE A 67 -28.73 -2.85 0.51
C PHE A 67 -29.12 -2.01 -0.73
N ILE A 68 -30.13 -1.15 -0.59
CA ILE A 68 -30.64 -0.26 -1.64
C ILE A 68 -30.21 1.20 -1.46
N PHE A 69 -29.66 1.56 -0.31
CA PHE A 69 -29.25 2.93 -0.01
C PHE A 69 -27.77 3.15 -0.36
N ILE A 70 -27.51 4.16 -1.19
CA ILE A 70 -26.16 4.55 -1.61
C ILE A 70 -25.81 5.89 -0.97
N TYR A 71 -24.84 5.88 -0.06
CA TYR A 71 -24.33 7.09 0.59
C TYR A 71 -22.90 7.38 0.12
N ILE A 72 -22.58 8.66 -0.10
CA ILE A 72 -21.19 9.10 -0.30
C ILE A 72 -20.67 9.60 1.05
N ILE A 73 -19.78 8.83 1.66
CA ILE A 73 -19.19 9.18 2.96
C ILE A 73 -17.71 9.50 2.82
N SER A 74 -17.18 10.32 3.74
CA SER A 74 -15.77 10.75 3.73
C SER A 74 -15.02 10.13 4.91
N ILE A 75 -14.24 9.09 4.64
CA ILE A 75 -13.51 8.31 5.64
C ILE A 75 -12.03 8.72 5.63
N PRO A 76 -11.38 8.89 6.79
CA PRO A 76 -9.93 9.07 6.86
C PRO A 76 -9.16 7.91 6.20
N ALA A 77 -8.13 8.23 5.42
CA ALA A 77 -7.29 7.28 4.72
C ALA A 77 -6.67 6.25 5.68
N ILE A 78 -6.33 6.65 6.92
CA ILE A 78 -5.85 5.71 7.94
C ILE A 78 -6.82 4.59 8.25
N ILE A 79 -8.11 4.86 8.26
CA ILE A 79 -9.13 3.85 8.52
C ILE A 79 -9.29 2.97 7.27
N MET A 80 -9.46 3.59 6.09
CA MET A 80 -9.70 2.83 4.86
C MET A 80 -8.51 1.93 4.48
N ILE A 81 -7.31 2.50 4.44
CA ILE A 81 -6.09 1.77 4.06
C ILE A 81 -5.67 0.82 5.19
N GLY A 82 -5.86 1.22 6.46
CA GLY A 82 -5.60 0.37 7.61
C GLY A 82 -6.45 -0.90 7.63
N LEU A 83 -7.76 -0.77 7.42
CA LEU A 83 -8.65 -1.92 7.30
C LEU A 83 -8.29 -2.80 6.09
N TRP A 84 -7.95 -2.18 4.96
CA TRP A 84 -7.53 -2.92 3.77
C TRP A 84 -6.27 -3.75 4.02
N ILE A 85 -5.21 -3.20 4.63
CA ILE A 85 -3.99 -3.97 4.89
C ILE A 85 -4.19 -5.06 5.95
N ILE A 86 -5.04 -4.82 6.95
CA ILE A 86 -5.45 -5.85 7.92
C ILE A 86 -6.14 -7.01 7.20
N MET A 87 -7.06 -6.72 6.28
CA MET A 87 -7.71 -7.73 5.45
C MET A 87 -6.67 -8.53 4.65
N GLN A 88 -5.66 -7.89 4.05
CA GLN A 88 -4.61 -8.62 3.32
C GLN A 88 -3.84 -9.61 4.21
N ILE A 89 -3.53 -9.22 5.45
CA ILE A 89 -2.83 -10.08 6.42
C ILE A 89 -3.70 -11.27 6.83
N LEU A 90 -4.98 -11.02 7.12
CA LEU A 90 -5.93 -12.07 7.49
C LEU A 90 -6.15 -13.05 6.33
N SER A 91 -6.32 -12.54 5.11
CA SER A 91 -6.49 -13.37 3.91
C SER A 91 -5.23 -14.18 3.60
N ALA A 92 -4.04 -13.60 3.76
CA ALA A 92 -2.77 -14.33 3.63
C ALA A 92 -2.68 -15.48 4.63
N TYR A 93 -3.06 -15.25 5.89
CA TYR A 93 -3.05 -16.26 6.95
C TYR A 93 -4.03 -17.40 6.66
N ILE A 94 -5.26 -17.07 6.24
CA ILE A 94 -6.29 -18.05 5.89
C ILE A 94 -5.84 -18.89 4.68
N GLU A 95 -5.33 -18.23 3.64
CA GLU A 95 -4.90 -18.92 2.41
C GLU A 95 -3.70 -19.84 2.66
N TYR A 96 -2.73 -19.41 3.46
CA TYR A 96 -1.55 -20.22 3.83
C TYR A 96 -1.93 -21.55 4.51
N GLY A 97 -3.07 -21.60 5.22
CA GLY A 97 -3.60 -22.80 5.85
C GLY A 97 -4.52 -23.67 4.96
N SER A 98 -4.84 -23.22 3.74
CA SER A 98 -5.85 -23.83 2.87
C SER A 98 -5.25 -24.32 1.54
N LYS A 99 -5.78 -25.43 0.99
CA LYS A 99 -5.39 -25.93 -0.34
C LYS A 99 -6.19 -25.31 -1.50
N THR A 100 -7.14 -24.42 -1.17
CA THR A 100 -8.09 -23.80 -2.11
C THR A 100 -7.86 -22.29 -2.12
N GLY A 101 -6.70 -21.86 -2.62
CA GLY A 101 -6.38 -20.45 -2.77
C GLY A 101 -7.16 -19.81 -3.91
N VAL A 102 -7.54 -18.53 -3.75
CA VAL A 102 -8.32 -17.76 -4.75
C VAL A 102 -7.39 -17.20 -5.85
N GLY A 103 -6.11 -17.58 -5.86
CA GLY A 103 -5.12 -17.09 -6.82
C GLY A 103 -4.70 -15.64 -6.57
N ILE A 104 -4.99 -15.10 -5.39
CA ILE A 104 -4.65 -13.74 -5.00
C ILE A 104 -3.30 -13.75 -4.29
N ALA A 105 -2.34 -12.98 -4.79
CA ALA A 105 -1.02 -12.88 -4.20
C ALA A 105 -1.00 -11.94 -2.98
N TRP A 106 -1.64 -12.34 -1.88
CA TRP A 106 -1.78 -11.52 -0.66
C TRP A 106 -0.43 -11.05 -0.11
N PHE A 107 0.58 -11.94 -0.11
CA PHE A 107 1.94 -11.59 0.31
C PHE A 107 2.60 -10.56 -0.59
N ALA A 108 2.23 -10.48 -1.87
CA ALA A 108 2.69 -9.41 -2.74
C ALA A 108 2.13 -8.04 -2.30
N HIS A 109 0.86 -7.99 -1.88
CA HIS A 109 0.26 -6.75 -1.37
C HIS A 109 0.90 -6.32 -0.05
N ILE A 110 1.13 -7.27 0.87
CA ILE A 110 1.78 -7.00 2.15
C ILE A 110 3.22 -6.51 1.94
N GLY A 111 4.00 -7.23 1.12
CA GLY A 111 5.37 -6.88 0.79
C GLY A 111 5.49 -5.54 0.08
N GLY A 112 4.63 -5.30 -0.91
CA GLY A 112 4.55 -4.02 -1.62
C GLY A 112 4.25 -2.86 -0.68
N PHE A 113 3.22 -3.01 0.17
CA PHE A 113 2.84 -2.01 1.16
C PHE A 113 3.99 -1.66 2.12
N ALA A 114 4.63 -2.68 2.69
CA ALA A 114 5.76 -2.50 3.60
C ALA A 114 6.94 -1.81 2.89
N ALA A 115 7.28 -2.25 1.67
CA ALA A 115 8.35 -1.66 0.88
C ALA A 115 8.08 -0.18 0.58
N GLY A 116 6.87 0.16 0.12
CA GLY A 116 6.52 1.54 -0.17
C GLY A 116 6.53 2.45 1.06
N LEU A 117 6.08 1.93 2.22
CA LEU A 117 6.15 2.64 3.50
C LEU A 117 7.61 2.90 3.91
N VAL A 118 8.48 1.91 3.82
CA VAL A 118 9.91 2.07 4.14
C VAL A 118 10.59 3.03 3.17
N LEU A 119 10.38 2.84 1.86
CA LEU A 119 10.98 3.67 0.81
C LEU A 119 10.57 5.15 0.98
N ILE A 120 9.30 5.45 1.26
CA ILE A 120 8.88 6.84 1.42
C ILE A 120 9.50 7.49 2.67
N ILE A 121 9.70 6.72 3.74
CA ILE A 121 10.35 7.20 4.96
C ILE A 121 11.81 7.56 4.65
N LEU A 122 12.51 6.71 3.90
CA LEU A 122 13.89 6.95 3.48
C LEU A 122 14.02 8.16 2.53
N MET A 123 13.06 8.32 1.62
CA MET A 123 13.05 9.42 0.65
C MET A 123 12.65 10.76 1.27
N LYS A 124 11.81 10.76 2.32
CA LYS A 124 11.38 11.97 3.02
C LYS A 124 12.50 12.47 3.95
N LYS A 125 13.44 13.27 3.41
CA LYS A 125 14.39 14.02 4.23
C LYS A 125 13.63 14.87 5.27
N ARG A 126 14.00 14.76 6.56
CA ARG A 126 13.54 15.69 7.60
C ARG A 126 13.92 17.10 7.17
N LYS A 127 12.95 17.95 6.79
CA LYS A 127 13.19 19.40 6.75
C LYS A 127 13.61 19.82 8.16
N LYS A 128 14.90 20.09 8.38
CA LYS A 128 15.34 20.84 9.57
C LYS A 128 14.58 22.17 9.50
N ARG A 129 13.72 22.45 10.48
CA ARG A 129 13.10 23.77 10.59
C ARG A 129 14.24 24.79 10.68
N PRO A 130 14.29 25.82 9.83
CA PRO A 130 15.16 26.95 10.10
C PRO A 130 14.71 27.50 11.45
N TYR A 131 15.62 27.54 12.43
CA TYR A 131 15.35 28.20 13.70
C TYR A 131 14.93 29.64 13.41
N LEU A 132 13.69 29.98 13.72
CA LEU A 132 13.23 31.36 13.78
C LEU A 132 13.85 31.99 15.04
N ASN A 133 15.09 32.46 14.92
CA ASN A 133 15.55 33.57 15.75
C ASN A 133 15.01 34.85 15.09
N LYS A 134 13.94 35.40 15.65
CA LYS A 134 13.63 36.82 15.51
C LYS A 134 13.85 37.44 16.88
N THR A 135 14.89 38.27 16.93
CA THR A 135 15.20 39.31 17.90
C THR A 135 13.99 40.16 18.22
#